data_AF-A0A6C0C6Y8-F1
#
_entry.id   AF-A0A6C0C6Y8-F1
#
_cell.length_a   1.000
_cell.length_b   1.000
_cell.length_c   1.000
_cell.angle_alpha   90.00
_cell.angle_beta   90.00
_cell.angle_gamma   90.00
#
_symmetry.space_group_name_H-M   'P 1'
#
loop_
_entity.id
_entity.type
_entity.pdbx_description
1 polymer ?
#
loop_
_entity_poly.entity_id
_entity_poly.type
_entity_poly.pdbx_seq_one_letter_code
_entity_poly.pdbx_strand_id
1 'polypeptide(L)'
;MVNPSTKYYRNNRTTKKVIHCCSHCDYSTTNTRIQLINHVNAKHVLEKDRPYQCEHCDRGFAQKAHLSSHLQIEHDISQPTLKVISVSYIIETTDKMPRSTKTKARRQYYVDNSVINTVDINNMVHEYLPGVYIKKHDIHYDALKGFITLSKCQLHASTNNQRCITIPKLIIAS
;
A
#
# COMPACT_ATOMS: atom_id res chain seq x y z
N MET A 1 -22.95 -33.72 -11.63
CA MET A 1 -22.07 -33.00 -10.67
C MET A 1 -21.37 -31.88 -11.42
N VAL A 2 -21.66 -30.62 -11.11
CA VAL A 2 -21.16 -29.47 -11.89
C VAL A 2 -19.93 -28.89 -11.17
N ASN A 3 -18.81 -28.78 -11.89
CA ASN A 3 -17.52 -28.28 -11.40
C ASN A 3 -17.70 -26.89 -10.72
N PRO A 4 -17.23 -26.69 -9.46
CA PRO A 4 -17.34 -25.44 -8.71
C PRO A 4 -16.88 -24.19 -9.49
N SER A 5 -15.89 -24.35 -10.37
CA SER A 5 -15.37 -23.28 -11.22
C SER A 5 -16.41 -22.74 -12.21
N THR A 6 -17.39 -23.56 -12.62
CA THR A 6 -18.43 -23.14 -13.58
C THR A 6 -19.61 -22.41 -12.95
N LYS A 7 -19.79 -22.48 -11.62
CA LYS A 7 -20.76 -21.67 -10.88
C LYS A 7 -20.31 -20.21 -10.78
N TYR A 8 -19.00 -19.99 -10.66
CA TYR A 8 -18.37 -18.66 -10.64
C TYR A 8 -18.65 -17.87 -11.94
N TYR A 9 -18.43 -18.49 -13.12
CA TYR A 9 -18.65 -17.81 -14.40
C TYR A 9 -20.14 -17.54 -14.70
N ARG A 10 -21.06 -18.39 -14.25
CA ARG A 10 -22.51 -18.20 -14.46
C ARG A 10 -23.09 -17.04 -13.64
N ASN A 11 -22.69 -16.88 -12.37
CA ASN A 11 -23.19 -15.80 -11.52
C ASN A 11 -22.62 -14.41 -11.87
N ASN A 12 -21.41 -14.37 -12.44
CA ASN A 12 -20.78 -13.11 -12.83
C ASN A 12 -21.43 -12.49 -14.08
N ARG A 13 -22.07 -13.32 -14.93
CA ARG A 13 -22.67 -12.89 -16.20
C ARG A 13 -24.01 -12.17 -16.06
N THR A 14 -24.73 -12.40 -14.96
CA THR A 14 -26.07 -11.81 -14.72
C THR A 14 -26.03 -10.51 -13.90
N THR A 15 -24.98 -10.26 -13.13
CA THR A 15 -24.97 -9.16 -12.13
C THR A 15 -23.89 -8.08 -12.34
N LYS A 16 -22.94 -8.28 -13.26
CA LYS A 16 -21.72 -7.44 -13.43
C LYS A 16 -20.92 -7.20 -12.13
N LYS A 17 -21.13 -8.00 -11.07
CA LYS A 17 -20.44 -7.87 -9.78
C LYS A 17 -19.56 -9.08 -9.55
N VAL A 18 -18.27 -8.82 -9.31
CA VAL A 18 -17.29 -9.86 -8.96
C VAL A 18 -17.64 -10.43 -7.59
N ILE A 19 -17.84 -11.74 -7.53
CA ILE A 19 -18.11 -12.46 -6.28
C ILE A 19 -16.80 -13.06 -5.76
N HIS A 20 -16.49 -12.80 -4.50
CA HIS A 20 -15.36 -13.37 -3.79
C HIS A 20 -15.84 -14.46 -2.82
N CYS A 21 -15.41 -15.70 -3.06
CA CYS A 21 -15.80 -16.86 -2.27
C CYS A 21 -14.68 -17.30 -1.32
N CYS A 22 -15.05 -17.75 -0.12
CA CYS A 22 -14.13 -18.38 0.81
C CYS A 22 -13.78 -19.80 0.34
N SER A 23 -12.52 -20.19 0.52
CA SER A 23 -12.03 -21.54 0.23
C SER A 23 -12.30 -22.55 1.35
N HIS A 24 -12.67 -22.08 2.54
CA HIS A 24 -12.80 -22.91 3.75
C HIS A 24 -14.25 -23.06 4.23
N CYS A 25 -15.18 -22.28 3.69
CA CYS A 25 -16.61 -22.38 4.02
C CYS A 25 -17.47 -21.77 2.91
N ASP A 26 -18.80 -21.87 3.04
CA ASP A 26 -19.77 -21.39 2.05
C ASP A 26 -19.94 -19.86 2.01
N TYR A 27 -19.16 -19.12 2.80
CA TYR A 27 -19.22 -17.66 2.80
C TYR A 27 -18.77 -17.09 1.44
N SER A 28 -19.55 -16.14 0.92
CA SER A 28 -19.20 -15.34 -0.24
C SER A 28 -19.64 -13.89 -0.06
N THR A 29 -18.90 -12.97 -0.67
CA THR A 29 -19.21 -11.54 -0.66
C THR A 29 -19.14 -10.98 -2.08
N THR A 30 -20.03 -10.04 -2.39
CA THR A 30 -20.02 -9.27 -3.65
C THR A 30 -19.24 -7.96 -3.52
N ASN A 31 -18.64 -7.72 -2.35
CA ASN A 31 -17.88 -6.51 -2.03
C ASN A 31 -16.39 -6.68 -2.38
N THR A 32 -15.52 -5.82 -1.85
CA THR A 32 -14.06 -5.87 -2.05
C THR A 32 -13.42 -7.16 -1.55
N ARG A 33 -12.32 -7.57 -2.19
CA ARG A 33 -11.49 -8.71 -1.78
C ARG A 33 -11.03 -8.64 -0.31
N ILE A 34 -10.87 -7.43 0.23
CA ILE A 34 -10.47 -7.20 1.64
C ILE A 34 -11.50 -7.79 2.60
N GLN A 35 -12.79 -7.73 2.30
CA GLN A 35 -13.82 -8.32 3.16
C GLN A 35 -13.70 -9.83 3.23
N LEU A 36 -13.38 -10.48 2.11
CA LEU A 36 -13.12 -11.91 2.11
C LEU A 36 -11.89 -12.25 2.96
N ILE A 37 -10.81 -11.47 2.85
CA ILE A 37 -9.59 -11.66 3.67
C ILE A 37 -9.91 -11.50 5.16
N ASN A 38 -10.65 -10.46 5.53
CA ASN A 38 -11.05 -10.24 6.92
C ASN A 38 -11.94 -11.37 7.44
N HIS A 39 -12.85 -11.89 6.62
CA HIS A 39 -13.65 -13.07 6.96
C HIS A 39 -12.74 -14.27 7.24
N VAL A 40 -11.77 -14.55 6.35
CA VAL A 40 -10.82 -15.66 6.52
C VAL A 40 -10.03 -15.51 7.82
N ASN A 41 -9.46 -14.32 8.07
CA ASN A 41 -8.71 -14.04 9.29
C ASN A 41 -9.56 -14.16 10.57
N ALA A 42 -10.86 -13.85 10.48
CA ALA A 42 -11.75 -13.90 11.65
C ALA A 42 -12.25 -15.31 11.96
N LYS A 43 -12.49 -16.13 10.93
CA LYS A 43 -13.20 -17.41 11.07
C LYS A 43 -12.33 -18.65 10.86
N HIS A 44 -11.27 -18.53 10.08
CA HIS A 44 -10.43 -19.67 9.67
C HIS A 44 -8.98 -19.54 10.14
N VAL A 45 -8.62 -18.44 10.80
CA VAL A 45 -7.30 -18.22 11.41
C VAL A 45 -7.44 -18.20 12.92
N LEU A 46 -6.57 -18.93 13.60
CA LEU A 46 -6.50 -18.99 15.06
C LEU A 46 -6.13 -17.61 15.62
N GLU A 47 -6.59 -17.33 16.84
CA GLU A 47 -6.44 -16.01 17.44
C GLU A 47 -4.99 -15.51 17.48
N LYS A 48 -4.07 -16.36 17.94
CA LYS A 48 -2.62 -16.09 17.99
C LYS A 48 -1.95 -15.85 16.62
N ASP A 49 -2.57 -16.33 15.54
CA ASP A 49 -2.03 -16.26 14.17
C ASP A 49 -2.69 -15.14 13.35
N ARG A 50 -3.60 -14.37 13.97
CA ARG A 50 -4.24 -13.23 13.32
C ARG A 50 -3.23 -12.10 13.07
N PRO A 51 -3.44 -11.30 12.01
CA PRO A 51 -2.48 -10.29 11.57
C PRO A 51 -2.30 -9.11 12.54
N TYR A 52 -3.25 -8.88 13.47
CA TYR A 52 -3.19 -7.77 14.41
C TYR A 52 -3.22 -8.32 15.84
N GLN A 53 -2.04 -8.57 16.42
CA GLN A 53 -1.89 -9.03 17.81
C GLN A 53 -1.83 -7.84 18.78
N CYS A 54 -2.33 -8.05 19.99
CA CYS A 54 -2.06 -7.17 21.11
C CYS A 54 -0.66 -7.48 21.68
N GLU A 55 0.10 -6.45 22.04
CA GLU A 55 1.41 -6.61 22.68
C GLU A 55 1.30 -6.76 24.21
N HIS A 56 0.11 -6.51 24.77
CA HIS A 56 -0.14 -6.53 26.21
C HIS A 56 -0.95 -7.76 26.67
N CYS A 57 -1.47 -8.55 25.74
CA CYS A 57 -2.13 -9.82 26.01
C CYS A 57 -2.13 -10.72 24.77
N ASP A 58 -2.48 -11.99 24.91
CA ASP A 58 -2.46 -12.98 23.83
C ASP A 58 -3.64 -12.87 22.84
N ARG A 59 -4.38 -11.75 22.86
CA ARG A 59 -5.52 -11.54 21.97
C ARG A 59 -5.09 -11.06 20.59
N GLY A 60 -5.66 -11.69 19.58
CA GLY A 60 -5.45 -11.36 18.18
C GLY A 60 -6.72 -11.00 17.44
N PHE A 61 -6.61 -10.09 16.48
CA PHE A 61 -7.74 -9.51 15.77
C PHE A 61 -7.60 -9.62 14.26
N ALA A 62 -8.71 -9.84 13.58
CA ALA A 62 -8.75 -9.89 12.11
C ALA A 62 -8.66 -8.50 11.46
N GLN A 63 -8.91 -7.42 12.21
CA GLN A 63 -8.94 -6.04 11.72
C GLN A 63 -8.26 -5.09 12.71
N LYS A 64 -7.54 -4.09 12.17
CA LYS A 64 -6.84 -3.07 12.98
C LYS A 64 -7.77 -2.23 13.85
N ALA A 65 -8.96 -1.89 13.36
CA ALA A 65 -9.94 -1.10 14.11
C ALA A 65 -10.35 -1.80 15.41
N HIS A 66 -10.54 -3.13 15.37
CA HIS A 66 -10.89 -3.90 16.56
C HIS A 66 -9.74 -3.97 17.57
N LEU A 67 -8.49 -4.14 17.10
CA LEU A 67 -7.32 -4.04 17.97
C LEU A 67 -7.25 -2.65 18.63
N SER A 68 -7.49 -1.58 17.86
CA SER A 68 -7.48 -0.21 18.40
C SER A 68 -8.52 -0.01 19.49
N SER A 69 -9.76 -0.48 19.29
CA SER A 69 -10.81 -0.41 20.32
C SER A 69 -10.48 -1.27 21.53
N HIS A 70 -9.91 -2.46 21.32
CA HIS A 70 -9.45 -3.33 22.40
C HIS A 70 -8.36 -2.65 23.25
N LEU A 71 -7.36 -2.06 22.62
CA LEU A 71 -6.30 -1.32 23.31
C LEU A 71 -6.87 -0.16 24.14
N GLN A 72 -7.85 0.56 23.60
CA GLN A 72 -8.48 1.67 24.31
C GLN A 72 -9.29 1.21 25.52
N ILE A 73 -10.07 0.13 25.40
CA ILE A 73 -11.01 -0.31 26.45
C ILE A 73 -10.30 -1.14 27.51
N GLU A 74 -9.41 -2.05 27.10
CA GLU A 74 -8.81 -3.05 28.00
C GLU A 74 -7.43 -2.63 28.53
N HIS A 75 -6.73 -1.75 27.82
CA HIS A 75 -5.37 -1.33 28.16
C HIS A 75 -5.22 0.19 28.36
N ASP A 76 -6.30 0.96 28.17
CA ASP A 76 -6.28 2.44 28.20
C ASP A 76 -5.24 3.06 27.24
N ILE A 77 -4.96 2.37 26.13
CA ILE A 77 -4.00 2.81 25.12
C ILE A 77 -4.75 3.37 23.93
N SER A 78 -4.62 4.68 23.71
CA SER A 78 -5.06 5.31 22.47
C SER A 78 -3.99 5.19 21.38
N GLN A 79 -4.33 4.50 20.28
CA GLN A 79 -3.46 4.45 19.10
C GLN A 79 -3.69 5.71 18.26
N PRO A 80 -2.68 6.57 18.04
CA PRO A 80 -2.84 7.74 17.20
C PRO A 80 -3.00 7.31 15.74
N THR A 81 -4.19 7.52 15.16
CA THR A 81 -4.41 7.34 13.72
C THR A 81 -3.85 8.55 12.97
N LEU A 82 -2.52 8.60 12.79
CA LEU A 82 -1.92 9.62 11.95
C LEU A 82 -2.42 9.44 10.51
N LYS A 83 -3.30 10.34 10.05
CA LYS A 83 -3.82 10.31 8.68
C LYS A 83 -2.69 10.64 7.71
N VAL A 84 -2.31 9.66 6.88
CA VAL A 84 -1.40 9.90 5.76
C VAL A 84 -2.13 10.82 4.77
N ILE A 85 -1.56 12.00 4.53
CA ILE A 85 -2.10 12.97 3.56
C ILE A 85 -1.52 12.69 2.18
N SER A 86 -0.20 12.51 2.10
CA SER A 86 0.51 12.29 0.84
C SER A 86 1.71 11.38 1.05
N VAL A 87 2.29 10.90 -0.04
CA VAL A 87 3.51 10.09 -0.03
C VAL A 87 4.56 10.83 -0.82
N SER A 88 5.79 10.90 -0.29
CA SER A 88 6.96 11.35 -1.03
C SER A 88 7.75 10.16 -1.52
N TYR A 89 8.16 10.20 -2.78
CA TYR A 89 9.14 9.30 -3.37
C TYR A 89 10.53 9.89 -3.15
N ILE A 90 11.41 9.09 -2.55
CA ILE A 90 12.83 9.38 -2.44
C ILE A 90 13.50 8.51 -3.50
N ILE A 91 14.18 9.16 -4.44
CA ILE A 91 14.72 8.55 -5.65
C ILE A 91 16.23 8.75 -5.64
N GLU A 92 16.98 7.65 -5.75
CA GLU A 92 18.42 7.70 -5.95
C GLU A 92 18.78 7.01 -7.25
N THR A 93 19.72 7.56 -8.00
CA THR A 93 20.10 7.00 -9.29
C THR A 93 21.16 5.92 -9.11
N THR A 94 21.00 4.78 -9.79
CA THR A 94 21.96 3.66 -9.72
C THR A 94 23.01 3.74 -10.82
N ASP A 95 24.10 2.99 -10.78
CA ASP A 95 25.09 2.99 -11.88
C ASP A 95 24.55 2.43 -13.22
N LYS A 96 23.38 1.78 -13.20
CA LYS A 96 22.79 1.19 -14.40
C LYS A 96 22.22 2.26 -15.32
N MET A 97 22.86 2.42 -16.47
CA MET A 97 22.43 3.39 -17.50
C MET A 97 21.27 2.87 -18.36
N PRO A 98 20.22 3.68 -18.57
CA PRO A 98 19.18 3.37 -19.53
C PRO A 98 19.63 3.62 -20.98
N ARG A 99 19.15 2.81 -21.91
CA ARG A 99 19.43 2.98 -23.35
C ARG A 99 18.51 4.02 -24.02
N SER A 100 17.23 4.07 -23.60
CA SER A 100 16.22 4.97 -24.17
C SER A 100 16.51 6.43 -23.85
N THR A 101 16.42 7.30 -24.87
CA THR A 101 16.55 8.76 -24.72
C THR A 101 15.55 9.31 -23.71
N LYS A 102 14.30 8.84 -23.73
CA LYS A 102 13.25 9.23 -22.77
C LYS A 102 13.65 8.90 -21.32
N THR A 103 14.18 7.71 -21.09
CA THR A 103 14.58 7.28 -19.74
C THR A 103 15.86 7.97 -19.27
N LYS A 104 16.81 8.26 -20.17
CA LYS A 104 17.98 9.09 -19.85
C LYS A 104 17.56 10.49 -19.38
N ALA A 105 16.57 11.07 -20.05
CA ALA A 105 16.08 12.40 -19.71
C ALA A 105 15.33 12.40 -18.36
N ARG A 106 14.48 11.39 -18.10
CA ARG A 106 13.88 11.20 -16.76
C ARG A 106 14.91 11.02 -15.66
N ARG A 107 16.00 10.32 -15.97
CA ARG A 107 17.10 10.13 -15.02
C ARG A 107 17.76 11.45 -14.65
N GLN A 108 18.04 12.31 -15.63
CA GLN A 108 18.57 13.65 -15.36
C GLN A 108 17.63 14.42 -14.43
N TYR A 109 16.32 14.37 -14.68
CA TYR A 109 15.33 14.97 -13.81
C TYR A 109 15.38 14.48 -12.35
N TYR A 110 15.61 13.17 -12.12
CA TYR A 110 15.74 12.62 -10.77
C TYR A 110 17.01 13.08 -10.03
N VAL A 111 18.07 13.42 -10.77
CA VAL A 111 19.29 14.02 -10.19
C VAL A 111 18.95 15.38 -9.60
N ASP A 112 18.12 16.17 -10.29
CA ASP A 112 17.74 17.51 -9.84
C ASP A 112 16.58 17.46 -8.80
N ASN A 113 15.76 16.40 -8.84
CA ASN A 113 14.54 16.25 -8.02
C ASN A 113 14.52 14.88 -7.32
N SER A 114 15.44 14.67 -6.37
CA SER A 114 15.55 13.40 -5.63
C SER A 114 14.39 13.12 -4.68
N VAL A 115 13.54 14.12 -4.38
CA VAL A 115 12.32 13.97 -3.59
C VAL A 115 11.12 14.46 -4.38
N ILE A 116 10.18 13.57 -4.69
CA ILE A 116 8.98 13.87 -5.48
C ILE A 116 7.72 13.54 -4.68
N ASN A 117 6.88 14.53 -4.41
CA ASN A 117 5.60 14.26 -3.75
C ASN A 117 4.58 13.69 -4.75
N THR A 118 3.86 12.64 -4.35
CA THR A 118 2.84 11.99 -5.18
C THR A 118 1.71 12.90 -5.64
N VAL A 119 1.43 13.99 -4.94
CA VAL A 119 0.43 14.98 -5.34
C VAL A 119 0.94 15.89 -6.47
N ASP A 120 2.25 16.10 -6.55
CA ASP A 120 2.88 17.02 -7.49
C ASP A 120 3.27 16.33 -8.81
N ILE A 121 3.41 14.99 -8.81
CA ILE A 121 3.84 14.19 -9.97
C ILE A 121 3.13 14.58 -11.27
N ASN A 122 1.81 14.78 -11.22
CA ASN A 122 1.02 15.05 -12.44
C ASN A 122 1.22 16.47 -13.01
N ASN A 123 1.81 17.38 -12.23
CA ASN A 123 2.04 18.78 -12.61
C ASN A 123 3.51 19.05 -12.99
N MET A 124 4.39 18.06 -12.86
CA MET A 124 5.82 18.23 -13.11
C MET A 124 6.14 18.14 -14.61
N VAL A 125 6.53 19.28 -15.17
CA VAL A 125 6.95 19.41 -16.57
C VAL A 125 8.40 18.93 -16.71
N HIS A 126 8.63 18.06 -17.70
CA HIS A 126 9.94 17.52 -18.01
C HIS A 126 10.66 18.40 -19.04
N GLU A 127 11.84 18.92 -18.70
CA GLU A 127 12.57 19.92 -19.51
C GLU A 127 12.90 19.44 -20.94
N TYR A 128 13.30 18.17 -21.11
CA TYR A 128 13.71 17.66 -22.43
C TYR A 128 12.57 17.08 -23.30
N LEU A 129 11.31 17.14 -22.84
CA LEU A 129 10.14 16.71 -23.61
C LEU A 129 8.98 17.70 -23.38
N PRO A 130 8.85 18.73 -24.25
CA PRO A 130 7.79 19.72 -24.12
C PRO A 130 6.41 19.04 -24.07
N GLY A 131 5.65 19.27 -23.01
CA GLY A 131 4.28 18.74 -22.84
C GLY A 131 4.18 17.30 -22.33
N VAL A 132 5.29 16.64 -21.95
CA VAL A 132 5.25 15.29 -21.37
C VAL A 132 5.50 15.35 -19.86
N TYR A 133 4.45 15.14 -19.08
CA TYR A 133 4.52 15.04 -17.63
C TYR A 133 5.11 13.68 -17.19
N ILE A 134 5.93 13.68 -16.15
CA ILE A 134 6.40 12.44 -15.52
C ILE A 134 5.21 11.80 -14.82
N LYS A 135 4.87 10.57 -15.17
CA LYS A 135 3.77 9.86 -14.52
C LYS A 135 4.33 8.96 -13.44
N LYS A 136 3.50 8.68 -12.44
CA LYS A 136 3.81 7.74 -11.36
C LYS A 136 4.32 6.39 -11.89
N HIS A 137 3.72 5.87 -12.97
CA HIS A 137 4.13 4.59 -13.54
C HIS A 137 5.52 4.61 -14.18
N ASP A 138 6.00 5.76 -14.69
CA ASP A 138 7.36 5.88 -15.23
C ASP A 138 8.40 5.64 -14.12
N ILE A 139 8.17 6.22 -12.94
CA ILE A 139 9.03 6.07 -11.76
C ILE A 139 9.07 4.60 -11.31
N HIS A 140 7.91 3.93 -11.22
CA HIS A 140 7.86 2.51 -10.85
C HIS A 140 8.52 1.62 -11.90
N TYR A 141 8.37 1.95 -13.19
CA TYR A 141 9.03 1.23 -14.27
C TYR A 141 10.56 1.37 -14.17
N ASP A 142 11.06 2.57 -13.95
CA ASP A 142 12.50 2.83 -13.88
C ASP A 142 13.13 2.17 -12.64
N ALA A 143 12.40 2.13 -11.52
CA ALA A 143 12.79 1.37 -10.33
C ALA A 143 12.81 -0.13 -10.61
N LEU A 144 11.78 -0.68 -11.26
CA LEU A 144 11.71 -2.10 -11.62
C LEU A 144 12.84 -2.52 -12.57
N LYS A 145 13.24 -1.64 -13.48
CA LYS A 145 14.39 -1.87 -14.38
C LYS A 145 15.73 -1.68 -13.69
N GLY A 146 15.74 -1.19 -12.45
CA GLY A 146 16.92 -0.94 -11.64
C GLY A 146 17.74 0.24 -12.15
N PHE A 147 17.11 1.22 -12.79
CA PHE A 147 17.78 2.49 -13.15
C PHE A 147 17.84 3.44 -11.95
N ILE A 148 16.85 3.34 -11.06
CA ILE A 148 16.77 4.09 -9.80
C ILE A 148 16.44 3.15 -8.65
N THR A 149 16.81 3.55 -7.43
CA THR A 149 16.19 3.06 -6.20
C THR A 149 14.97 3.93 -5.88
N LEU A 150 13.93 3.32 -5.33
CA LEU A 150 12.69 4.03 -5.00
C LEU A 150 12.25 3.70 -3.58
N SER A 151 12.43 4.68 -2.71
CA SER A 151 11.97 4.66 -1.32
C SER A 151 10.70 5.51 -1.18
N LYS A 152 9.82 5.17 -0.23
CA LYS A 152 8.55 5.86 0.00
C LYS A 152 8.48 6.35 1.44
N CYS A 153 8.26 7.65 1.62
CA CYS A 153 7.99 8.26 2.92
C CYS A 153 6.52 8.67 3.01
N GLN A 154 5.80 8.18 4.01
CA GLN A 154 4.43 8.62 4.28
C GLN A 154 4.47 9.97 5.00
N LEU A 155 3.70 10.94 4.51
CA LEU A 155 3.54 12.24 5.13
C LEU A 155 2.20 12.28 5.85
N HIS A 156 2.23 12.59 7.14
CA HIS A 156 1.06 12.62 7.99
C HIS A 156 0.59 14.06 8.26
N ALA A 157 -0.71 14.23 8.48
CA ALA A 157 -1.27 15.48 8.99
C ALA A 157 -0.67 15.77 10.38
N SER A 158 0.11 16.83 10.50
CA SER A 158 0.56 17.31 11.81
C SER A 158 -0.64 17.94 12.53
N THR A 159 -1.10 17.35 13.63
CA THR A 159 -2.03 18.01 14.57
C THR A 159 -1.31 18.92 15.56
N ASN A 160 0.01 19.06 15.48
CA ASN A 160 0.71 20.10 16.24
C ASN A 160 2.10 20.40 15.68
N ASN A 161 2.35 21.70 15.58
CA ASN A 161 3.39 22.49 14.90
C ASN A 161 4.86 22.04 14.98
N GLN A 162 5.20 20.79 14.67
CA GLN A 162 6.57 20.32 14.44
C GLN A 162 6.61 19.39 13.22
N ARG A 163 7.37 19.81 12.20
CA ARG A 163 7.68 19.01 11.00
C ARG A 163 8.57 17.83 11.41
N CYS A 164 7.98 16.78 11.97
CA CYS A 164 8.67 15.53 12.25
C CYS A 164 8.43 14.56 11.08
N ILE A 165 9.44 14.45 10.21
CA ILE A 165 9.56 13.34 9.24
C ILE A 165 9.81 12.08 10.07
N THR A 166 8.78 11.31 10.37
CA THR A 166 8.95 10.00 11.00
C THR A 166 9.23 8.97 9.91
N ILE A 167 10.51 8.69 9.68
CA ILE A 167 10.92 7.47 8.97
C ILE A 167 10.45 6.29 9.84
N PRO A 168 9.67 5.33 9.33
CA PRO A 168 9.38 4.12 10.07
C PRO A 168 10.71 3.44 10.37
N LYS A 169 11.08 3.33 11.65
CA LYS A 169 12.22 2.52 12.10
C LYS A 169 12.07 1.13 11.46
N LEU A 170 12.93 0.82 10.49
CA LEU A 170 13.28 -0.55 10.17
C LEU A 170 13.92 -1.11 11.43
N ILE A 171 13.15 -1.88 12.21
CA ILE A 171 13.71 -2.73 13.25
C ILE A 171 14.41 -3.86 12.49
N ILE A 172 15.70 -3.67 12.22
CA ILE A 172 16.63 -4.78 12.00
C ILE A 172 17.30 -5.00 13.36
N ALA A 173 16.82 -5.98 14.11
CA ALA A 173 17.61 -6.65 15.15
C ALA A 173 18.07 -7.96 14.50
N SER A 174 19.34 -8.07 14.13
CA SER A 174 20.47 -8.56 14.97
C SER A 174 20.29 -10.02 15.36
#